data_AF-A0A7W9II60-F1
#
_entry.id   AF-A0A7W9II60-F1
#
_cell.length_a   1.000
_cell.length_b   1.000
_cell.length_c   1.000
_cell.angle_alpha   90.00
_cell.angle_beta   90.00
_cell.angle_gamma   90.00
#
_symmetry.space_group_name_H-M   'P 1'
#
loop_
_entity.id
_entity.type
_entity.pdbx_description
1 polymer ?
#
loop_
_entity_poly.entity_id
_entity_poly.type
_entity_poly.pdbx_seq_one_letter_code
_entity_poly.pdbx_strand_id
1 'polypeptide(L)'
;MTFPTSKKTAALAAAALAFTGAGLVGVFALPALADLGGASAPHIRAAAIVNSDGSVVRSKGVTGVRKIATGQYCVRLDSDINARATVPVATSQWTSAPWDSSIFVRHDDNCNDHRDIFVGTGTAAGARDTGFHVIVP
;
A
#
# COMPACT_ATOMS: atom_id res chain seq x y z
N MET A 1 -5.73 -21.44 40.33
CA MET A 1 -4.91 -21.85 39.17
C MET A 1 -4.52 -20.57 38.45
N THR A 2 -3.28 -20.13 38.64
CA THR A 2 -2.80 -18.79 38.29
C THR A 2 -1.72 -18.94 37.23
N PHE A 3 -1.94 -18.38 36.04
CA PHE A 3 -0.99 -18.41 34.93
C PHE A 3 0.08 -17.31 35.11
N PRO A 4 1.38 -17.60 34.94
CA PRO A 4 2.41 -16.57 34.96
C PRO A 4 2.53 -15.86 33.60
N THR A 5 2.40 -14.54 33.63
CA THR A 5 2.76 -13.61 32.55
C THR A 5 4.29 -13.49 32.42
N SER A 6 4.85 -13.72 31.24
CA SER A 6 6.26 -13.45 30.95
C SER A 6 6.40 -12.18 30.10
N LYS A 7 6.96 -11.13 30.70
CA LYS A 7 7.45 -9.92 30.02
C LYS A 7 8.91 -10.16 29.63
N LYS A 8 9.29 -10.08 28.35
CA LYS A 8 10.63 -9.62 27.92
C LYS A 8 10.55 -8.93 26.56
N THR A 9 10.52 -7.61 26.62
CA THR A 9 10.84 -6.65 25.55
C THR A 9 12.18 -7.00 24.91
N ALA A 10 12.17 -7.29 23.60
CA ALA A 10 13.37 -7.39 22.79
C ALA A 10 13.70 -6.01 22.21
N ALA A 11 14.81 -5.44 22.67
CA ALA A 11 15.44 -4.28 22.06
C ALA A 11 16.07 -4.69 20.72
N LEU A 12 15.86 -3.89 19.66
CA LEU A 12 16.69 -3.93 18.47
C LEU A 12 17.25 -2.53 18.22
N ALA A 13 18.57 -2.51 18.04
CA ALA A 13 19.46 -1.39 18.21
C ALA A 13 19.33 -0.34 17.10
N ALA A 14 19.44 0.92 17.51
CA ALA A 14 19.72 2.04 16.63
C ALA A 14 21.18 1.96 16.13
N ALA A 15 21.38 1.91 14.82
CA ALA A 15 22.67 2.17 14.20
C ALA A 15 22.60 3.52 13.48
N ALA A 16 23.04 4.58 14.17
CA ALA A 16 23.26 5.89 13.58
C ALA A 16 24.72 5.96 13.09
N LEU A 17 24.93 5.95 11.77
CA LEU A 17 26.21 6.28 11.16
C LEU A 17 26.25 7.79 10.89
N ALA A 18 27.05 8.51 11.67
CA ALA A 18 27.34 9.91 11.48
C ALA A 18 28.33 10.09 10.31
N PHE A 19 27.92 10.80 9.27
CA PHE A 19 28.80 11.32 8.22
C PHE A 19 28.95 12.83 8.41
N THR A 20 30.13 13.27 8.82
CA THR A 20 30.55 14.67 8.77
C THR A 20 31.11 14.96 7.38
N GLY A 21 30.33 15.67 6.56
CA GLY A 21 30.78 16.16 5.27
C GLY A 21 29.74 17.12 4.66
N ALA A 22 30.09 18.39 4.55
CA ALA A 22 29.25 19.44 3.99
C ALA A 22 28.97 19.19 2.50
N GLY A 23 27.71 18.90 2.17
CA GLY A 23 27.22 18.71 0.81
C GLY A 23 25.78 18.21 0.85
N LEU A 24 24.82 19.14 0.97
CA LEU A 24 23.39 18.84 0.97
C LEU A 24 22.93 18.38 -0.42
N VAL A 25 23.07 17.09 -0.71
CA VAL A 25 22.28 16.41 -1.74
C VAL A 25 21.46 15.36 -1.00
N GLY A 26 20.22 15.71 -0.70
CA GLY A 26 19.29 14.84 0.00
C GLY A 26 18.99 13.60 -0.83
N VAL A 27 19.71 12.51 -0.58
CA VAL A 27 19.36 11.19 -1.07
C VAL A 27 18.16 10.72 -0.24
N PHE A 28 16.96 10.92 -0.76
CA PHE A 28 15.80 10.19 -0.26
C PHE A 28 16.01 8.72 -0.61
N ALA A 29 16.47 7.94 0.38
CA ALA A 29 16.38 6.49 0.29
C ALA A 29 14.89 6.15 0.20
N LEU A 30 14.42 5.76 -0.99
CA LEU A 30 13.13 5.09 -1.11
C LEU A 30 13.20 3.86 -0.21
N PRO A 31 12.23 3.62 0.69
CA PRO A 31 12.23 2.37 1.43
C PRO A 31 12.20 1.25 0.39
N ALA A 32 13.24 0.42 0.42
CA ALA A 32 13.24 -0.82 -0.34
C ALA A 32 12.01 -1.60 0.14
N LEU A 33 11.06 -1.84 -0.77
CA LEU A 33 9.96 -2.76 -0.53
C LEU A 33 10.57 -4.16 -0.48
N ALA A 34 11.13 -4.51 0.69
CA ALA A 34 11.35 -5.89 1.03
C ALA A 34 10.02 -6.62 0.82
N ASP A 35 10.07 -7.74 0.10
CA ASP A 35 8.95 -8.63 -0.19
C ASP A 35 7.92 -8.56 0.94
N LEU A 36 6.78 -7.94 0.66
CA LEU A 36 5.82 -7.42 1.64
C LEU A 36 5.06 -8.55 2.38
N GLY A 37 5.64 -9.75 2.46
CA GLY A 37 4.94 -10.97 2.82
C GLY A 37 4.13 -11.45 1.62
N GLY A 38 4.75 -12.32 0.81
CA GLY A 38 4.17 -12.86 -0.40
C GLY A 38 2.75 -13.39 -0.19
N ALA A 39 1.76 -12.67 -0.73
CA ALA A 39 0.39 -13.13 -0.74
C ALA A 39 0.26 -14.35 -1.69
N SER A 40 -0.11 -15.51 -1.16
CA SER A 40 -0.41 -16.68 -2.00
C SER A 40 -1.78 -16.55 -2.65
N ALA A 41 -1.79 -16.38 -3.97
CA ALA A 41 -3.00 -16.32 -4.80
C ALA A 41 -2.68 -16.93 -6.18
N PRO A 42 -2.82 -18.27 -6.37
CA PRO A 42 -2.26 -19.00 -7.50
C PRO A 42 -2.68 -18.51 -8.89
N HIS A 43 -3.89 -17.97 -9.02
CA HIS A 43 -4.47 -17.54 -10.30
C HIS A 43 -4.64 -16.03 -10.43
N ILE A 44 -4.03 -15.26 -9.53
CA ILE A 44 -4.14 -13.80 -9.52
C ILE A 44 -2.81 -13.20 -9.98
N ARG A 45 -2.88 -12.26 -10.93
CA ARG A 45 -1.73 -11.48 -11.40
C ARG A 45 -1.23 -10.52 -10.34
N ALA A 46 -2.13 -9.76 -9.70
CA ALA A 46 -1.75 -8.88 -8.59
C ALA A 46 -2.80 -8.78 -7.48
N ALA A 47 -2.36 -8.62 -6.24
CA ALA A 47 -3.21 -8.29 -5.10
C ALA A 47 -2.43 -7.49 -4.05
N ALA A 48 -3.11 -6.61 -3.33
CA ALA A 48 -2.52 -5.93 -2.18
C ALA A 48 -3.56 -5.63 -1.10
N ILE A 49 -3.09 -5.66 0.16
CA ILE A 49 -3.78 -5.08 1.31
C ILE A 49 -3.05 -3.78 1.65
N VAL A 50 -3.76 -2.65 1.59
CA VAL A 50 -3.19 -1.30 1.71
C VAL A 50 -3.85 -0.57 2.87
N ASN A 51 -3.06 -0.07 3.81
CA ASN A 51 -3.55 0.75 4.92
C ASN A 51 -4.00 2.14 4.44
N SER A 52 -4.71 2.89 5.29
CA SER A 52 -5.19 4.23 4.97
C SER A 52 -4.08 5.25 4.68
N ASP A 53 -2.86 5.05 5.19
CA ASP A 53 -1.71 5.89 4.88
C ASP A 53 -1.03 5.55 3.53
N GLY A 54 -1.45 4.46 2.88
CA GLY A 54 -0.86 3.95 1.64
C GLY A 54 0.23 2.92 1.85
N SER A 55 0.57 2.57 3.10
CA SER A 55 1.50 1.47 3.38
C SER A 55 0.89 0.12 3.00
N VAL A 56 1.71 -0.79 2.47
CA VAL A 56 1.25 -2.12 2.04
C VAL A 56 1.52 -3.14 3.14
N VAL A 57 0.48 -3.88 3.53
CA VAL A 57 0.56 -4.93 4.55
C VAL A 57 1.06 -6.23 3.96
N ARG A 58 0.53 -6.59 2.78
CA ARG A 58 0.93 -7.76 1.99
C ARG A 58 0.54 -7.60 0.53
N SER A 59 1.35 -8.16 -0.36
CA SER A 59 1.08 -8.11 -1.79
C SER A 59 1.62 -9.29 -2.58
N LYS A 60 1.16 -9.38 -3.82
CA LYS A 60 1.68 -10.15 -4.95
C LYS A 60 1.46 -9.31 -6.20
N GLY A 61 2.38 -9.26 -7.16
CA GLY A 61 2.12 -8.52 -8.42
C GLY A 61 2.11 -6.99 -8.30
N VAL A 62 2.37 -6.44 -7.10
CA VAL A 62 2.33 -5.01 -6.78
C VAL A 62 3.70 -4.60 -6.26
N THR A 63 4.35 -3.67 -6.96
CA THR A 63 5.68 -3.17 -6.59
C THR A 63 5.63 -1.95 -5.68
N GLY A 64 4.46 -1.36 -5.44
CA GLY A 64 4.32 -0.24 -4.51
C GLY A 64 2.96 0.45 -4.58
N VAL A 65 2.71 1.32 -3.60
CA VAL A 65 1.53 2.18 -3.56
C VAL A 65 1.97 3.59 -3.22
N ARG A 66 1.48 4.57 -3.99
CA ARG A 66 1.71 5.99 -3.76
C ARG A 66 0.39 6.68 -3.46
N LYS A 67 0.26 7.25 -2.27
CA LYS A 67 -0.82 8.18 -1.96
C LYS A 67 -0.54 9.53 -2.62
N ILE A 68 -1.45 10.00 -3.48
CA ILE A 68 -1.27 11.24 -4.26
C ILE A 68 -2.12 12.41 -3.74
N ALA A 69 -3.20 12.11 -3.02
CA ALA A 69 -4.04 13.07 -2.32
C ALA A 69 -4.83 12.33 -1.22
N THR A 70 -5.60 13.06 -0.41
CA THR A 70 -6.54 12.46 0.54
C THR A 70 -7.50 11.52 -0.21
N GLY A 71 -7.57 10.26 0.23
CA GLY A 71 -8.39 9.22 -0.37
C GLY A 71 -7.98 8.84 -1.79
N GLN A 72 -6.77 9.14 -2.26
CA GLN A 72 -6.35 8.83 -3.63
C GLN A 72 -4.98 8.13 -3.66
N TYR A 73 -4.95 6.95 -4.27
CA TYR A 73 -3.80 6.06 -4.29
C TYR A 73 -3.52 5.55 -5.71
N CYS A 74 -2.24 5.48 -6.06
CA CYS A 74 -1.74 4.82 -7.25
C CYS A 74 -1.07 3.51 -6.85
N VAL A 75 -1.65 2.39 -7.26
CA VAL A 75 -1.11 1.05 -7.04
C VAL A 75 -0.27 0.66 -8.25
N ARG A 76 1.03 0.49 -8.04
CA ARG A 76 2.01 0.16 -9.07
C ARG A 76 2.07 -1.35 -9.24
N LEU A 77 1.77 -1.84 -10.43
CA LEU A 77 1.87 -3.26 -10.76
C LEU A 77 3.27 -3.64 -11.27
N ASP A 78 3.56 -4.94 -11.20
CA ASP A 78 4.73 -5.55 -11.83
C ASP A 78 4.81 -5.22 -13.33
N SER A 79 6.03 -5.23 -13.87
CA SER A 79 6.30 -4.76 -15.24
C SER A 79 5.60 -5.57 -16.34
N ASP A 80 5.24 -6.82 -16.06
CA ASP A 80 4.55 -7.71 -17.00
C ASP A 80 3.01 -7.57 -16.96
N ILE A 81 2.48 -6.72 -16.07
CA ILE A 81 1.04 -6.50 -15.90
C ILE A 81 0.67 -5.13 -16.48
N ASN A 82 -0.11 -5.14 -17.56
CA ASN A 82 -0.66 -3.94 -18.17
C ASN A 82 -2.00 -3.59 -17.51
N ALA A 83 -2.05 -2.51 -16.71
CA ALA A 83 -3.26 -2.12 -15.97
C ALA A 83 -4.45 -1.85 -16.91
N ARG A 84 -4.21 -1.30 -18.11
CA ARG A 84 -5.23 -1.02 -19.13
C ARG A 84 -5.88 -2.26 -19.74
N ALA A 85 -5.23 -3.41 -19.64
CA ALA A 85 -5.73 -4.69 -20.15
C ALA A 85 -6.38 -5.56 -19.06
N THR A 86 -6.60 -4.98 -17.87
CA THR A 86 -7.11 -5.70 -16.70
C THR A 86 -8.40 -5.09 -16.19
N VAL A 87 -9.17 -5.87 -15.43
CA VAL A 87 -10.38 -5.40 -14.73
C VAL A 87 -10.11 -5.47 -13.23
N PRO A 88 -9.50 -4.41 -12.65
CA PRO A 88 -9.18 -4.40 -11.23
C PRO A 88 -10.43 -4.25 -10.36
N VAL A 89 -10.43 -4.91 -9.21
CA VAL A 89 -11.48 -4.81 -8.19
C VAL A 89 -10.85 -4.37 -6.89
N ALA A 90 -11.49 -3.43 -6.19
CA ALA A 90 -11.10 -3.06 -4.84
C ALA A 90 -12.28 -3.04 -3.88
N THR A 91 -11.99 -3.30 -2.61
CA THR A 91 -12.97 -3.24 -1.52
C THR A 91 -12.39 -2.50 -0.32
N SER A 92 -13.24 -1.76 0.39
CA SER A 92 -12.83 -1.05 1.60
C SER A 92 -12.50 -2.03 2.74
N GLN A 93 -11.49 -1.70 3.54
CA GLN A 93 -11.13 -2.48 4.72
C GLN A 93 -12.03 -2.17 5.92
N TRP A 94 -12.51 -3.22 6.59
CA TRP A 94 -13.33 -3.12 7.79
C TRP A 94 -12.72 -2.19 8.87
N THR A 95 -11.42 -2.31 9.12
CA THR A 95 -10.75 -1.61 10.25
C THR A 95 -10.73 -0.08 10.12
N SER A 96 -10.85 0.45 8.90
CA SER A 96 -10.69 1.90 8.65
C SER A 96 -11.89 2.56 7.94
N ALA A 97 -12.80 1.75 7.40
CA ALA A 97 -13.93 2.19 6.61
C ALA A 97 -15.19 2.39 7.48
N PRO A 98 -15.73 3.61 7.62
CA PRO A 98 -17.07 3.82 8.19
C PRO A 98 -18.16 3.22 7.29
N TRP A 99 -19.37 3.10 7.82
CA TRP A 99 -20.51 2.52 7.12
C TRP A 99 -20.89 3.22 5.81
N ASP A 100 -20.60 4.51 5.68
CA ASP A 100 -20.87 5.33 4.50
C ASP A 100 -19.68 5.39 3.54
N SER A 101 -18.75 4.43 3.62
CA SER A 101 -17.56 4.40 2.77
C SER A 101 -17.89 4.12 1.31
N SER A 102 -17.18 4.80 0.42
CA SER A 102 -17.16 4.55 -1.02
C SER A 102 -15.75 4.22 -1.48
N ILE A 103 -15.65 3.38 -2.51
CA ILE A 103 -14.41 3.03 -3.17
C ILE A 103 -14.60 3.06 -4.69
N PHE A 104 -13.62 3.60 -5.39
CA PHE A 104 -13.59 3.74 -6.84
C PHE A 104 -12.28 3.18 -7.38
N VAL A 105 -12.33 2.50 -8.51
CA VAL A 105 -11.15 1.93 -9.16
C VAL A 105 -11.18 2.28 -10.64
N ARG A 106 -10.03 2.69 -11.18
CA ARG A 106 -9.85 2.94 -12.62
C ARG A 106 -8.38 2.79 -13.02
N HIS A 107 -8.11 2.63 -14.31
CA HIS A 107 -6.82 2.16 -14.80
C HIS A 107 -5.85 3.24 -15.32
N ASP A 108 -6.20 4.55 -15.31
CA ASP A 108 -5.29 5.50 -15.98
C ASP A 108 -5.35 7.00 -15.66
N ASP A 109 -6.41 7.62 -15.15
CA ASP A 109 -6.47 9.09 -15.40
C ASP A 109 -5.61 9.99 -14.47
N ASN A 110 -5.13 9.50 -13.31
CA ASN A 110 -4.36 10.32 -12.35
C ASN A 110 -3.02 9.70 -11.91
N CYS A 111 -2.68 8.53 -12.43
CA CYS A 111 -1.45 7.84 -12.12
C CYS A 111 -0.62 7.79 -13.40
N ASN A 112 0.51 8.51 -13.42
CA ASN A 112 1.28 8.85 -14.63
C ASN A 112 1.99 7.65 -15.32
N ASP A 113 1.44 6.43 -15.23
CA ASP A 113 2.03 5.23 -15.82
C ASP A 113 0.98 4.15 -16.18
N HIS A 114 1.23 3.43 -17.27
CA HIS A 114 0.36 2.36 -17.82
C HIS A 114 0.25 1.10 -16.94
N ARG A 115 1.08 0.98 -15.91
CA ARG A 115 0.99 -0.10 -14.91
C ARG A 115 0.40 0.37 -13.58
N ASP A 116 -0.15 1.57 -13.52
CA ASP A 116 -0.76 2.08 -12.30
C ASP A 116 -2.28 1.90 -12.32
N ILE A 117 -2.83 1.42 -11.21
CA ILE A 117 -4.27 1.47 -10.95
C ILE A 117 -4.53 2.61 -9.97
N PHE A 118 -5.48 3.47 -10.31
CA PHE A 118 -6.01 4.46 -9.38
C PHE A 118 -7.07 3.82 -8.48
N VAL A 119 -6.92 4.03 -7.17
CA VAL A 119 -7.92 3.69 -6.16
C VAL A 119 -8.31 4.98 -5.43
N GLY A 120 -9.59 5.31 -5.47
CA GLY A 120 -10.20 6.40 -4.72
C GLY A 120 -10.99 5.86 -3.54
N THR A 121 -10.83 6.44 -2.36
CA THR A 121 -11.61 6.12 -1.16
C THR A 121 -12.21 7.38 -0.54
N GLY A 122 -13.37 7.23 0.08
CA GLY A 122 -14.10 8.35 0.63
C GLY A 122 -15.32 7.93 1.42
N THR A 123 -16.13 8.91 1.77
CA THR A 123 -17.44 8.76 2.38
C THR A 123 -18.47 9.61 1.65
N ALA A 124 -19.71 9.64 2.11
CA ALA A 124 -20.72 10.55 1.58
C ALA A 124 -20.31 12.04 1.70
N ALA A 125 -19.42 12.38 2.64
CA ALA A 125 -18.92 13.73 2.85
C ALA A 125 -17.75 14.13 1.92
N GLY A 126 -17.19 13.18 1.16
CA GLY A 126 -16.08 13.42 0.24
C GLY A 126 -14.91 12.45 0.42
N ALA A 127 -13.76 12.81 -0.16
CA ALA A 127 -12.56 11.98 -0.13
C ALA A 127 -12.03 11.79 1.31
N ARG A 128 -11.65 10.56 1.66
CA ARG A 128 -11.20 10.20 3.01
C ARG A 128 -10.25 9.01 2.94
N ASP A 129 -9.12 9.15 3.62
CA ASP A 129 -8.15 8.08 3.74
C ASP A 129 -8.75 6.86 4.44
N THR A 130 -8.86 5.77 3.69
CA THR A 130 -9.42 4.50 4.15
C THR A 130 -8.59 3.39 3.50
N GLY A 131 -8.22 2.38 4.29
CA GLY A 131 -7.52 1.21 3.80
C GLY A 131 -8.41 0.37 2.88
N PHE A 132 -7.79 -0.39 1.98
CA PHE A 132 -8.49 -1.18 0.98
C PHE A 132 -7.76 -2.47 0.64
N HIS A 133 -8.48 -3.40 0.03
CA HIS A 133 -7.94 -4.53 -0.70
C HIS A 133 -8.09 -4.26 -2.19
N VAL A 134 -7.09 -4.65 -2.99
CA VAL A 134 -7.18 -4.61 -4.45
C VAL A 134 -6.74 -5.94 -5.03
N ILE A 135 -7.40 -6.38 -6.09
CA ILE A 135 -7.10 -7.60 -6.83
C ILE A 135 -7.16 -7.30 -8.33
N VAL A 136 -6.20 -7.85 -9.06
CA VAL A 136 -6.09 -7.88 -10.51
C VAL A 136 -6.03 -9.34 -10.93
N PRO A 137 -7.09 -9.86 -11.59
CA PRO A 137 -7.15 -11.25 -12.04
C PRO A 137 -5.93 -11.65 -12.88
#